data_AF-A0A3C1PQG1-F1
#
_entry.id   AF-A0A3C1PQG1-F1
#
_cell.length_a   1.000
_cell.length_b   1.000
_cell.length_c   1.000
_cell.angle_alpha   90.00
_cell.angle_beta   90.00
_cell.angle_gamma   90.00
#
_symmetry.space_group_name_H-M   'P 1'
#
loop_
_entity.id
_entity.type
_entity.pdbx_description
1 polymer ?
#
loop_
_entity_poly.entity_id
_entity_poly.type
_entity_poly.pdbx_seq_one_letter_code
_entity_poly.pdbx_strand_id
1 'polypeptide(L)' 'MKILIFAISLLFNGLNFAFAQQNSSFTDVRDGKTYQTISIGNLTVMTANLAYKPVTGNYWIY' A
#
# COMPACT_ATOMS: atom_id res chain seq x y z
N MET A 1 20.93 7.59 -33.10
CA MET A 1 20.80 8.11 -31.73
C MET A 1 19.34 8.27 -31.28
N LYS A 2 18.43 8.87 -32.06
CA LYS A 2 17.01 9.08 -31.67
C LYS A 2 16.21 7.79 -31.41
N ILE A 3 16.40 6.75 -32.24
CA ILE A 3 15.72 5.45 -32.08
C ILE A 3 16.09 4.75 -30.76
N LEU A 4 17.35 4.90 -30.34
CA LEU A 4 17.87 4.27 -29.13
C LEU A 4 17.31 4.95 -27.87
N ILE A 5 17.20 6.28 -27.89
CA ILE A 5 16.59 7.06 -26.81
C ILE A 5 15.10 6.70 -26.65
N PHE A 6 14.37 6.53 -27.76
CA PHE A 6 12.97 6.12 -27.74
C PHE A 6 12.77 4.71 -27.17
N ALA A 7 13.64 3.76 -27.56
CA ALA A 7 13.64 2.41 -27.02
C ALA A 7 13.93 2.40 -25.50
N ILE A 8 14.91 3.18 -25.04
CA ILE A 8 15.23 3.34 -23.62
C ILE A 8 14.06 3.95 -22.85
N SER A 9 13.37 4.95 -23.42
CA SER A 9 12.19 5.53 -22.79
C SER A 9 11.02 4.55 -22.69
N LEU A 10 10.82 3.66 -23.67
CA LEU A 10 9.81 2.60 -23.58
C LEU A 10 10.14 1.60 -22.48
N LEU A 11 11.41 1.20 -22.37
CA LEU A 11 11.89 0.29 -21.33
C LEU A 11 11.72 0.88 -19.93
N PHE A 12 12.03 2.17 -19.75
CA PHE A 12 11.91 2.83 -18.45
C PHE A 12 10.45 2.92 -17.97
N ASN A 13 9.50 3.22 -18.87
CA ASN A 13 8.08 3.27 -18.52
C ASN A 13 7.50 1.89 -18.19
N GLY A 14 7.94 0.83 -18.88
CA GLY A 14 7.50 -0.54 -18.60
C GLY A 14 7.94 -1.05 -17.22
N LEU A 15 9.14 -0.70 -16.78
CA LEU A 15 9.65 -1.11 -15.46
C LEU A 15 8.89 -0.47 -14.30
N ASN A 16 8.46 0.79 -14.42
CA ASN A 16 7.73 1.49 -13.36
C ASN A 16 6.32 0.91 -13.13
N PHE A 17 5.69 0.34 -14.17
CA PHE A 17 4.37 -0.28 -14.05
C PHE A 17 4.39 -1.60 -13.26
N ALA A 18 5.50 -2.33 -13.30
CA ALA A 18 5.63 -3.63 -12.62
C ALA A 18 5.72 -3.51 -11.09
N PHE A 19 6.00 -2.32 -10.55
CA PHE A 19 6.12 -2.07 -9.11
C PHE A 19 4.93 -1.30 -8.52
N ALA A 20 3.80 -1.23 -9.21
CA ALA A 20 2.60 -0.62 -8.64
C ALA A 20 2.17 -1.39 -7.38
N GLN A 21 2.08 -0.70 -6.24
CA GLN A 21 1.68 -1.30 -4.98
C GLN A 21 0.23 -1.81 -5.07
N GLN A 22 0.05 -3.11 -4.87
CA GLN A 22 -1.27 -3.72 -4.84
C GLN A 22 -1.98 -3.31 -3.55
N ASN A 23 -2.94 -2.39 -3.66
CA ASN A 23 -3.86 -2.08 -2.58
C ASN A 23 -4.97 -3.14 -2.57
N SER A 24 -5.29 -3.66 -1.39
CA SER A 24 -6.38 -4.61 -1.18
C SER A 24 -7.18 -4.24 0.07
N SER A 25 -8.38 -4.79 0.24
CA SER A 25 -9.20 -4.56 1.44
C SER A 25 -9.39 -5.86 2.21
N PHE A 26 -9.29 -5.80 3.53
CA PHE A 26 -9.48 -6.94 4.43
C PHE A 26 -10.46 -6.58 5.55
N THR A 27 -11.49 -7.40 5.76
CA THR A 27 -12.40 -7.26 6.91
C THR A 27 -11.87 -8.09 8.07
N ASP A 28 -11.55 -7.44 9.18
CA ASP A 28 -11.11 -8.09 10.40
C ASP A 28 -12.31 -8.56 11.21
N VAL A 29 -12.43 -9.87 11.38
CA VAL A 29 -13.54 -10.49 12.13
C VAL A 29 -13.49 -10.20 13.63
N ARG A 30 -12.35 -9.75 14.17
CA ARG A 30 -12.18 -9.45 15.59
C ARG A 30 -12.93 -8.18 15.99
N ASP A 31 -13.05 -7.23 15.07
CA ASP A 31 -13.66 -5.92 15.33
C ASP A 31 -14.70 -5.48 14.27
N GLY A 32 -14.88 -6.27 13.20
CA GLY A 32 -15.84 -6.01 12.12
C GLY A 32 -15.42 -4.90 11.15
N LYS A 33 -14.20 -4.38 11.25
CA LYS A 33 -13.74 -3.24 10.44
C LYS A 33 -13.07 -3.71 9.16
N THR A 34 -13.27 -2.95 8.08
CA THR A 34 -12.53 -3.14 6.83
C THR A 34 -11.32 -2.23 6.80
N TYR A 35 -10.13 -2.83 6.69
CA TYR A 35 -8.85 -2.16 6.58
C TYR A 35 -8.32 -2.24 5.15
N GLN A 36 -7.66 -1.19 4.70
CA GLN A 36 -6.80 -1.29 3.52
C GLN A 36 -5.55 -2.10 3.89
N THR A 37 -5.07 -2.92 2.97
CA THR A 37 -3.89 -3.75 3.12
C THR A 37 -2.90 -3.47 2.01
N ILE A 38 -1.62 -3.49 2.36
CA ILE A 38 -0.51 -3.37 1.43
C ILE A 38 0.42 -4.58 1.58
N SER A 39 0.99 -5.02 0.46
CA SER A 39 2.03 -6.05 0.47
C SER A 39 3.40 -5.40 0.65
N ILE A 40 4.16 -5.86 1.66
CA ILE A 40 5.54 -5.47 1.92
C ILE A 40 6.36 -6.76 1.95
N GLY A 41 7.16 -7.00 0.90
CA GLY A 41 7.84 -8.29 0.70
C GLY A 41 6.81 -9.43 0.64
N ASN A 42 6.90 -10.37 1.57
CA ASN A 42 5.98 -11.53 1.67
C ASN A 42 4.87 -11.34 2.71
N LEU A 43 4.78 -10.15 3.33
CA LEU A 43 3.80 -9.86 4.37
C LEU A 43 2.70 -8.96 3.81
N THR A 44 1.46 -9.24 4.18
CA THR A 44 0.32 -8.33 3.94
C THR A 44 0.04 -7.58 5.24
N VAL A 45 0.19 -6.25 5.22
CA VAL A 45 0.04 -5.39 6.40
C VAL A 45 -1.20 -4.51 6.24
N MET A 46 -2.00 -4.41 7.30
CA MET A 46 -3.14 -3.48 7.37
C MET A 46 -2.64 -2.05 7.62
N THR A 47 -3.00 -1.10 6.76
CA THR A 47 -2.46 0.28 6.80
C THR A 47 -2.99 1.12 7.96
N ALA A 48 -4.08 0.70 8.62
CA ALA A 48 -4.72 1.44 9.72
C ALA A 48 -4.91 0.61 11.01
N ASN A 49 -4.19 -0.51 11.18
CA ASN A 49 -4.30 -1.37 12.37
C ASN A 49 -3.73 -0.76 13.68
N LEU A 50 -3.31 0.52 13.66
CA LEU A 50 -2.78 1.24 14.83
C LEU A 50 -3.73 2.31 15.39
N ALA A 51 -4.94 2.47 14.84
CA ALA A 51 -5.94 3.41 15.35
C ALA A 51 -6.66 2.86 16.61
N TYR A 52 -5.92 2.64 17.69
CA TYR A 52 -6.50 2.23 18.98
C TYR A 52 -7.02 3.45 19.75
N LYS A 53 -8.33 3.49 20.01
CA LYS A 53 -8.96 4.47 20.90
C LYS A 53 -9.01 3.90 22.33
N PRO A 54 -8.25 4.45 23.30
CA PRO A 54 -8.35 4.04 24.70
C PRO A 54 -9.69 4.47 25.30
N VAL A 55 -10.14 3.76 26.34
CA VAL A 55 -11.38 4.06 27.08
C VAL A 55 -11.30 5.41 27.79
N THR A 56 -10.10 5.80 28.23
CA THR A 56 -9.82 7.06 28.92
C THR A 56 -8.52 7.69 28.40
N GLY A 57 -8.38 9.01 28.57
CA GLY A 57 -7.20 9.77 28.19
C GLY A 57 -7.26 10.40 26.79
N ASN A 58 -6.35 11.35 26.56
CA ASN A 58 -6.18 11.98 25.25
C ASN A 58 -5.36 11.04 24.36
N TYR A 59 -5.87 10.74 23.16
CA TYR A 59 -5.14 9.98 22.15
C TYR A 59 -5.08 10.80 20.85
N TRP A 60 -3.95 10.69 20.17
CA TRP A 60 -3.66 11.44 18.96
C TRP A 60 -3.84 10.50 17.78
N ILE A 61 -4.96 10.66 17.08
CA ILE A 61 -5.18 10.12 15.74
C ILE A 61 -4.90 11.28 14.79
N TYR A 62 -3.90 11.09 13.91
CA TYR A 62 -3.54 12.05 12.87
C TYR A 62 -4.70 12.26 11.88
#